data_AF-A0A519Q1X0-F1
#
_entry.id   AF-A0A519Q1X0-F1
#
_cell.length_a   1.000
_cell.length_b   1.000
_cell.length_c   1.000
_cell.angle_alpha   90.00
_cell.angle_beta   90.00
_cell.angle_gamma   90.00
#
_symmetry.space_group_name_H-M   'P 1'
#
loop_
_entity.id
_entity.type
_entity.pdbx_description
1 polymer ?
#
loop_
_entity_poly.entity_id
_entity_poly.type
_entity_poly.pdbx_seq_one_letter_code
_entity_poly.pdbx_strand_id
1 'polypeptide(L)'
;KFRFAQRMKMSKEEVKEDYKQSEGDPHVKAKLKQIRMQRSRQRMMQNVPTATVIVTNPTHYSVALRYEPDKGDAAPICVAKGVDALALRIREVAKEHKVPIVENVPLARALYAAVDIDETIPREHFEAAAKVIGFVMQGRKKGR
;
A
#
# COMPACT_ATOMS: atom_id res chain seq x y z
N LYS A 1 28.92 -18.22 52.56
CA LYS A 1 28.95 -16.97 51.76
C LYS A 1 28.86 -17.20 50.24
N PHE A 2 29.31 -18.33 49.67
CA PHE A 2 29.29 -18.58 48.21
C PHE A 2 27.92 -18.92 47.58
N ARG A 3 26.97 -19.50 48.33
CA ARG A 3 25.66 -19.92 47.80
C ARG A 3 24.75 -18.78 47.33
N PHE A 4 24.86 -17.59 47.95
CA PHE A 4 24.04 -16.43 47.57
C PHE A 4 24.46 -15.82 46.23
N ALA A 5 25.76 -15.78 45.95
CA ALA A 5 26.29 -15.23 44.70
C ALA A 5 25.98 -16.14 43.49
N GLN A 6 25.96 -17.46 43.67
CA GLN A 6 25.56 -18.41 42.61
C GLN A 6 24.06 -18.32 42.27
N ARG A 7 23.18 -18.18 43.27
CA ARG A 7 21.74 -17.97 43.02
C ARG A 7 21.47 -16.66 42.26
N MET A 8 22.16 -15.58 42.62
CA MET A 8 22.02 -14.31 41.90
C MET A 8 22.57 -14.36 40.45
N LYS A 9 23.56 -15.21 40.17
CA LYS A 9 24.02 -15.47 38.80
C LYS A 9 22.99 -16.27 37.99
N MET A 10 22.50 -17.39 38.53
CA MET A 10 21.46 -18.20 37.85
C MET A 10 20.21 -17.38 37.56
N SER A 11 19.71 -16.60 38.52
CA SER A 11 18.53 -15.75 38.30
C SER A 11 18.72 -14.69 37.21
N LYS A 12 19.93 -14.15 37.03
CA LYS A 12 20.22 -13.20 35.94
C LYS A 12 20.33 -13.87 34.57
N GLU A 13 20.82 -15.12 34.54
CA GLU A 13 20.86 -15.94 33.32
C GLU A 13 19.46 -16.39 32.92
N GLU A 14 18.64 -16.84 33.88
CA GLU A 14 17.21 -17.18 33.68
C GLU A 14 16.41 -15.99 33.15
N VAL A 15 16.56 -14.78 33.73
CA VAL A 15 15.88 -13.58 33.23
C VAL A 15 16.32 -13.20 31.82
N LYS A 16 17.57 -13.47 31.44
CA LYS A 16 18.10 -13.17 30.10
C LYS A 16 17.65 -14.20 29.06
N GLU A 17 17.48 -15.47 29.47
CA GLU A 17 16.88 -16.52 28.65
C GLU A 17 15.37 -16.29 28.49
N ASP A 18 14.66 -15.92 29.55
CA ASP A 18 13.25 -15.53 29.50
C ASP A 18 13.04 -14.30 28.61
N TYR A 19 13.93 -13.30 28.64
CA TYR A 19 13.87 -12.14 27.72
C TYR A 19 14.06 -12.56 26.25
N LYS A 20 14.93 -13.54 25.98
CA LYS A 20 15.12 -14.10 24.63
C LYS A 20 13.95 -14.97 24.18
N GLN A 21 13.32 -15.71 25.10
CA GLN A 21 12.16 -16.56 24.80
C GLN A 21 10.87 -15.76 24.65
N SER A 22 10.65 -14.73 25.48
CA SER A 22 9.44 -13.90 25.46
C SER A 22 9.36 -12.96 24.25
N GLU A 23 10.51 -12.58 23.67
CA GLU A 23 10.54 -11.87 22.39
C GLU A 23 10.55 -12.80 21.16
N GLY A 24 10.82 -14.10 21.29
CA GLY A 24 10.93 -15.02 20.14
C GLY A 24 12.11 -14.72 19.20
N ASP A 25 12.53 -15.72 18.42
CA ASP A 25 13.69 -15.62 17.55
C ASP A 25 13.55 -14.44 16.55
N PRO A 26 14.49 -13.48 16.51
CA PRO A 26 14.51 -12.37 15.55
C PRO A 26 14.37 -12.82 14.09
N HIS A 27 14.91 -13.99 13.72
CA HIS A 27 14.76 -14.56 12.39
C HIS A 27 13.32 -14.99 12.10
N VAL A 28 12.63 -15.58 13.08
CA VAL A 28 11.21 -15.96 12.95
C VAL A 28 10.33 -14.71 12.86
N LYS A 29 10.59 -13.69 13.69
CA LYS A 29 9.91 -12.38 13.62
C LYS A 29 10.11 -11.71 12.26
N ALA A 30 11.34 -11.66 11.75
CA ALA A 30 11.65 -11.09 10.44
C ALA A 30 10.95 -11.86 9.31
N LYS A 31 10.95 -13.20 9.37
CA LYS A 31 10.26 -14.04 8.40
C LYS A 31 8.75 -13.82 8.41
N LEU A 32 8.12 -13.74 9.59
CA LEU A 32 6.70 -13.44 9.74
C LEU A 32 6.36 -12.06 9.16
N LYS A 33 7.18 -11.04 9.46
CA LYS A 33 7.01 -9.69 8.88
C LYS A 33 7.09 -9.73 7.36
N GLN A 34 8.07 -10.45 6.80
CA GLN A 34 8.22 -10.61 5.36
C GLN A 34 6.98 -11.28 4.72
N ILE A 35 6.49 -12.38 5.30
CA ILE A 35 5.29 -13.09 4.81
C ILE A 35 4.06 -12.18 4.86
N ARG A 36 3.87 -11.43 5.96
CA ARG A 36 2.76 -10.48 6.10
C ARG A 36 2.82 -9.40 5.02
N MET A 37 4.00 -8.83 4.79
CA MET A 37 4.22 -7.81 3.77
C MET A 37 3.99 -8.35 2.35
N GLN A 38 4.43 -9.57 2.06
CA GLN A 38 4.15 -10.25 0.78
C GLN A 38 2.66 -10.46 0.57
N ARG A 39 1.93 -10.97 1.57
CA ARG A 39 0.47 -11.15 1.48
C ARG A 39 -0.26 -9.83 1.30
N SER A 40 0.16 -8.78 2.01
CA SER A 40 -0.41 -7.44 1.86
C SER A 40 -0.22 -6.91 0.43
N ARG A 41 0.98 -7.06 -0.12
CA ARG A 41 1.27 -6.68 -1.51
C ARG A 41 0.46 -7.48 -2.51
N GLN A 42 0.29 -8.79 -2.28
CA GLN A 42 -0.52 -9.64 -3.16
C GLN A 42 -1.99 -9.18 -3.19
N ARG A 43 -2.59 -8.90 -2.03
CA ARG A 43 -3.95 -8.35 -1.94
C ARG A 43 -4.07 -6.99 -2.63
N MET A 44 -3.11 -6.10 -2.39
CA MET A 44 -3.08 -4.80 -3.06
C MET A 44 -3.06 -4.94 -4.60
N MET A 45 -2.24 -5.85 -5.12
CA MET A 45 -2.17 -6.10 -6.58
C MET A 45 -3.46 -6.70 -7.14
N GLN A 46 -4.17 -7.53 -6.37
CA GLN A 46 -5.49 -8.07 -6.75
C GLN A 46 -6.57 -6.98 -6.83
N ASN A 47 -6.39 -5.85 -6.15
CA ASN A 47 -7.32 -4.73 -6.19
C ASN A 47 -7.09 -3.78 -7.38
N VAL A 48 -5.91 -3.81 -8.03
CA VAL A 48 -5.58 -2.95 -9.18
C VAL A 48 -6.63 -3.04 -10.31
N PRO A 49 -7.14 -4.22 -10.71
CA PRO A 49 -8.18 -4.33 -11.74
C PRO A 49 -9.50 -3.60 -11.40
N THR A 50 -9.76 -3.35 -10.12
CA THR A 50 -10.97 -2.64 -9.67
C THR A 50 -10.84 -1.12 -9.75
N ALA A 51 -9.66 -0.61 -10.07
CA ALA A 51 -9.42 0.82 -10.16
C ALA A 51 -10.15 1.46 -11.35
N THR A 52 -10.65 2.66 -11.14
CA THR A 52 -11.25 3.48 -12.21
C THR A 52 -10.15 4.11 -13.07
N VAL A 53 -9.05 4.54 -12.44
CA VAL A 53 -7.90 5.17 -13.09
C VAL A 53 -6.63 4.94 -12.28
N ILE A 54 -5.50 4.91 -12.98
CA ILE A 54 -4.17 4.97 -12.35
C ILE A 54 -3.51 6.28 -12.69
N VAL A 55 -3.14 7.04 -11.67
CA VAL A 55 -2.36 8.28 -11.79
C VAL A 55 -0.88 7.91 -11.63
N THR A 56 -0.07 8.22 -12.64
CA THR A 56 1.34 7.83 -12.66
C THR A 56 2.28 9.02 -12.78
N ASN A 57 3.41 8.92 -12.09
CA ASN A 57 4.67 9.53 -12.47
C ASN A 57 5.53 8.43 -13.12
N PRO A 58 5.76 8.46 -14.45
CA PRO A 58 6.32 7.34 -15.21
C PRO A 58 7.60 6.74 -14.61
N THR A 59 8.45 7.56 -14.01
CA THR A 59 9.74 7.12 -13.47
C THR A 59 9.68 6.65 -12.02
N HIS A 60 8.65 7.01 -11.24
CA HIS A 60 8.68 6.79 -9.79
C HIS A 60 7.39 6.25 -9.17
N TYR A 61 6.22 6.81 -9.47
CA TYR A 61 5.02 6.56 -8.66
C TYR A 61 3.86 6.07 -9.51
N SER A 62 3.07 5.15 -8.96
CA SER A 62 1.76 4.78 -9.50
C SER A 62 0.77 4.70 -8.35
N VAL A 63 -0.36 5.41 -8.48
CA VAL A 63 -1.47 5.39 -7.51
C VAL A 63 -2.74 5.02 -8.26
N ALA A 64 -3.37 3.93 -7.84
CA ALA A 64 -4.62 3.43 -8.39
C ALA A 64 -5.79 3.93 -7.55
N LEU A 65 -6.72 4.65 -8.19
CA LEU A 65 -7.90 5.21 -7.57
C LEU A 65 -9.15 4.50 -8.08
N ARG A 66 -10.02 4.10 -7.16
CA ARG A 66 -11.39 3.67 -7.44
C ARG A 66 -12.35 4.80 -7.12
N TYR A 67 -13.33 4.99 -7.98
CA TYR A 67 -14.46 5.87 -7.72
C TYR A 67 -15.70 5.31 -8.40
N GLU A 68 -16.65 4.87 -7.59
CA GLU A 68 -17.92 4.29 -8.02
C GLU A 68 -19.09 5.07 -7.36
N PRO A 69 -19.52 6.20 -7.96
CA PRO A 69 -20.55 7.05 -7.36
C PRO A 69 -21.88 6.31 -7.18
N ASP A 70 -22.21 5.40 -8.10
CA ASP A 70 -23.43 4.58 -8.06
C ASP A 70 -23.42 3.57 -6.90
N LYS A 71 -22.24 3.24 -6.34
CA LYS A 71 -22.09 2.35 -5.19
C LYS A 71 -21.88 3.11 -3.87
N GLY A 72 -22.02 4.44 -3.88
CA GLY A 72 -21.95 5.27 -2.68
C GLY A 72 -20.55 5.78 -2.32
N ASP A 73 -19.55 5.67 -3.20
CA ASP A 73 -18.24 6.28 -2.96
C ASP A 73 -18.40 7.81 -2.91
N ALA A 74 -18.25 8.41 -1.71
CA ALA A 74 -18.30 9.85 -1.52
C ALA A 74 -17.05 10.59 -2.06
N ALA A 75 -15.94 9.87 -2.20
CA ALA A 75 -14.68 10.36 -2.72
C ALA A 75 -13.86 9.18 -3.32
N PRO A 76 -12.89 9.44 -4.20
CA PRO A 76 -12.00 8.40 -4.72
C PRO A 76 -11.21 7.71 -3.61
N ILE A 77 -11.12 6.39 -3.69
CA ILE A 77 -10.41 5.52 -2.73
C ILE A 77 -9.13 5.01 -3.37
N CYS A 78 -8.02 5.07 -2.64
CA CYS A 78 -6.74 4.51 -3.05
C CYS A 78 -6.76 2.98 -2.89
N VAL A 79 -6.80 2.23 -3.98
CA VAL A 79 -6.84 0.75 -3.92
C VAL A 79 -5.46 0.11 -4.05
N ALA A 80 -4.49 0.84 -4.61
CA ALA A 80 -3.10 0.43 -4.67
C ALA A 80 -2.20 1.66 -4.82
N LYS A 81 -1.02 1.63 -4.22
CA LYS A 81 0.04 2.61 -4.48
C LYS A 81 1.41 1.94 -4.46
N GLY A 82 2.33 2.45 -5.25
CA GLY A 82 3.67 1.89 -5.34
C GLY A 82 4.70 2.89 -5.83
N VAL A 83 5.96 2.58 -5.52
CA VAL A 83 7.15 3.29 -5.96
C VAL A 83 8.05 2.36 -6.79
N ASP A 84 8.76 2.93 -7.76
CA ASP A 84 9.75 2.29 -8.63
C ASP A 84 9.27 0.94 -9.19
N ALA A 85 9.87 -0.18 -8.77
CA ALA A 85 9.53 -1.52 -9.24
C ALA A 85 8.06 -1.90 -8.97
N LEU A 86 7.49 -1.45 -7.85
CA LEU A 86 6.09 -1.70 -7.55
C LEU A 86 5.18 -0.83 -8.41
N ALA A 87 5.59 0.42 -8.68
CA ALA A 87 4.87 1.31 -9.59
C ALA A 87 4.81 0.75 -11.02
N LEU A 88 5.91 0.18 -11.50
CA LEU A 88 6.00 -0.52 -12.78
C LEU A 88 5.03 -1.70 -12.84
N ARG A 89 5.05 -2.56 -11.82
CA ARG A 89 4.17 -3.73 -11.74
C ARG A 89 2.68 -3.36 -11.70
N ILE A 90 2.32 -2.29 -11.00
CA ILE A 90 0.95 -1.75 -11.00
C ILE A 90 0.51 -1.38 -12.43
N ARG A 91 1.38 -0.72 -13.20
CA ARG A 91 1.09 -0.34 -14.59
C ARG A 91 0.98 -1.56 -15.52
N GLU A 92 1.78 -2.59 -15.30
CA GLU A 92 1.69 -3.84 -16.07
C GLU A 92 0.33 -4.51 -15.88
N VAL A 93 -0.08 -4.71 -14.62
CA VAL A 93 -1.39 -5.29 -14.29
C VAL A 93 -2.53 -4.44 -14.82
N ALA A 94 -2.40 -3.11 -14.76
CA ALA A 94 -3.38 -2.19 -15.30
C ALA A 94 -3.55 -2.32 -16.81
N LYS A 95 -2.45 -2.44 -17.56
CA LYS A 95 -2.48 -2.66 -19.01
C LYS A 95 -3.18 -3.97 -19.35
N GLU A 96 -2.87 -5.04 -18.64
CA GLU A 96 -3.50 -6.35 -18.80
C GLU A 96 -5.02 -6.30 -18.60
N HIS A 97 -5.47 -5.56 -17.59
CA HIS A 97 -6.90 -5.43 -17.24
C HIS A 97 -7.59 -4.23 -17.91
N LYS A 98 -6.91 -3.54 -18.84
CA LYS A 98 -7.42 -2.35 -19.56
C LYS A 98 -7.90 -1.23 -18.61
N VAL A 99 -7.22 -1.10 -17.46
CA VAL A 99 -7.41 0.03 -16.54
C VAL A 99 -6.69 1.25 -17.13
N PRO A 100 -7.39 2.39 -17.31
CA PRO A 100 -6.79 3.61 -17.86
C PRO A 100 -5.65 4.14 -16.98
N ILE A 101 -4.53 4.46 -17.62
CA ILE A 101 -3.36 5.08 -16.98
C ILE A 101 -3.27 6.53 -17.46
N VAL A 102 -3.24 7.47 -16.52
CA VAL A 102 -3.11 8.90 -16.79
C VAL A 102 -1.83 9.41 -16.15
N GLU A 103 -0.99 10.05 -16.95
CA GLU A 103 0.21 10.70 -16.47
C GLU A 103 -0.13 12.06 -15.85
N ASN A 104 0.22 12.21 -14.57
CA ASN A 104 0.14 13.49 -13.86
C ASN A 104 1.16 13.46 -12.71
N VAL A 105 2.36 13.95 -12.98
CA VAL A 105 3.50 13.88 -12.05
C VAL A 105 3.22 14.58 -10.71
N PRO A 106 2.69 15.84 -10.67
CA PRO A 106 2.36 16.49 -9.41
C PRO A 106 1.34 15.72 -8.58
N LEU A 107 0.25 15.27 -9.19
CA LEU A 107 -0.82 14.56 -8.49
C LEU A 107 -0.35 13.18 -7.99
N ALA A 108 0.40 12.43 -8.80
CA ALA A 108 0.93 11.13 -8.39
C ALA A 108 1.85 11.23 -7.17
N ARG A 109 2.72 12.25 -7.12
CA ARG A 109 3.61 12.51 -5.98
C ARG A 109 2.80 12.86 -4.73
N ALA A 110 1.84 13.76 -4.88
CA ALA A 110 1.02 14.22 -3.75
C ALA A 110 0.16 13.08 -3.19
N LEU A 111 -0.55 12.33 -4.05
CA LEU A 111 -1.36 11.18 -3.63
C LEU A 111 -0.54 10.08 -2.96
N TYR A 112 0.65 9.77 -3.49
CA TYR A 112 1.50 8.74 -2.91
C TYR A 112 1.92 9.09 -1.46
N ALA A 113 2.20 10.37 -1.23
CA ALA A 113 2.60 10.89 0.08
C ALA A 113 1.42 11.04 1.06
N ALA A 114 0.24 11.41 0.56
CA ALA A 114 -0.88 11.85 1.40
C ALA A 114 -1.94 10.78 1.69
N VAL A 115 -1.99 9.66 0.95
CA VAL A 115 -3.11 8.70 1.02
C VAL A 115 -2.62 7.29 1.20
N ASP A 116 -3.11 6.56 2.21
CA ASP A 116 -2.82 5.13 2.36
C ASP A 116 -3.81 4.24 1.58
N ILE A 117 -3.49 2.95 1.50
CA ILE A 117 -4.31 1.97 0.78
C ILE A 117 -5.61 1.78 1.56
N ASP A 118 -6.72 1.65 0.84
CA ASP A 118 -8.09 1.56 1.32
C ASP A 118 -8.63 2.85 1.98
N GLU A 119 -7.91 3.97 1.83
CA GLU A 119 -8.34 5.28 2.31
C GLU A 119 -8.87 6.18 1.18
N THR A 120 -9.79 7.08 1.54
CA THR A 120 -10.25 8.15 0.63
C THR A 120 -9.17 9.22 0.48
N ILE A 121 -9.04 9.76 -0.74
CA ILE A 121 -8.11 10.87 -0.97
C ILE A 121 -8.46 12.10 -0.10
N PRO A 122 -7.48 12.92 0.29
CA PRO A 122 -7.72 14.20 0.96
C PRO A 122 -8.43 15.22 0.07
N ARG A 123 -9.18 16.14 0.70
CA ARG A 123 -9.96 17.18 0.02
C ARG A 123 -9.12 18.07 -0.90
N GLU A 124 -7.88 18.35 -0.52
CA GLU A 124 -6.93 19.13 -1.32
C GLU A 124 -6.62 18.51 -2.70
N HIS A 125 -6.86 17.21 -2.88
CA HIS A 125 -6.64 16.51 -4.15
C HIS A 125 -7.94 16.21 -4.91
N PHE A 126 -9.11 16.58 -4.36
CA PHE A 126 -10.41 16.27 -4.96
C PHE A 126 -10.55 16.85 -6.36
N GLU A 127 -10.24 18.13 -6.55
CA GLU A 127 -10.41 18.79 -7.84
C GLU A 127 -9.55 18.14 -8.93
N ALA A 128 -8.27 17.90 -8.62
CA ALA A 128 -7.33 17.29 -9.55
C ALA A 128 -7.72 15.84 -9.88
N ALA A 129 -8.11 15.05 -8.87
CA ALA A 129 -8.58 13.69 -9.06
C ALA A 129 -9.89 13.64 -9.87
N ALA A 130 -10.85 14.52 -9.58
CA ALA A 130 -12.12 14.60 -10.29
C ALA A 130 -11.93 14.94 -11.77
N LYS A 131 -11.02 15.86 -12.12
CA LYS A 131 -10.68 16.16 -13.52
C LYS A 131 -10.15 14.93 -14.26
N VAL A 132 -9.22 14.20 -13.64
CA VAL A 132 -8.63 12.98 -14.23
C VAL A 132 -9.68 11.88 -14.38
N ILE A 133 -10.46 11.61 -13.34
CA ILE A 133 -11.51 10.58 -13.35
C ILE A 133 -12.61 10.95 -14.36
N GLY A 134 -13.04 12.21 -14.37
CA GLY A 134 -14.07 12.71 -15.30
C GLY A 134 -13.67 12.53 -16.75
N PHE A 135 -12.41 12.84 -17.10
CA PHE A 135 -11.87 12.60 -18.45
C PHE A 135 -11.95 11.12 -18.85
N VAL A 136 -11.53 10.22 -17.95
CA VAL A 136 -11.56 8.77 -18.18
C VAL A 136 -13.00 8.24 -18.32
N MET A 137 -13.91 8.67 -17.44
CA MET A 137 -15.31 8.25 -17.47
C MET A 137 -16.05 8.77 -18.71
N GLN A 138 -15.76 9.99 -19.15
CA GLN A 138 -16.33 10.53 -20.39
C GLN A 138 -15.81 9.76 -21.62
N GLY A 139 -14.52 9.41 -21.65
CA GLY A 139 -13.93 8.57 -22.70
C GLY A 139 -14.60 7.20 -22.79
N ARG A 140 -14.90 6.57 -21.64
CA ARG A 140 -15.65 5.30 -21.59
C ARG A 140 -17.08 5.41 -22.15
N LYS A 141 -17.77 6.55 -21.95
CA LYS A 141 -19.12 6.77 -22.47
C LYS A 141 -19.16 6.98 -23.98
N LYS A 142 -18.14 7.60 -24.57
CA LYS A 142 -18.07 7.84 -26.04
C LYS A 142 -17.68 6.61 -26.86
N GLY A 143 -17.11 5.58 -26.22
CA GLY A 143 -16.73 4.32 -26.86
C GLY A 143 -17.80 3.22 -26.82
N ARG A 144 -18.99 3.51 -26.28
CA ARG A 144 -20.20 2.67 -26.35
C ARG A 144 -21.15 3.26 -27.37
#